data_AF-A0A8T8TUU6-F1
#
_entry.id   AF-A0A8T8TUU6-F1
#
_cell.length_a   1.000
_cell.length_b   1.000
_cell.length_c   1.000
_cell.angle_alpha   90.00
_cell.angle_beta   90.00
_cell.angle_gamma   90.00
#
_symmetry.space_group_name_H-M   'P 1'
#
loop_
_entity.id
_entity.type
_entity.pdbx_description
1 polymer ?
#
loop_
_entity_poly.entity_id
_entity_poly.type
_entity_poly.pdbx_seq_one_letter_code
_entity_poly.pdbx_strand_id
1 'polypeptide(L)'
;MSPTRHSGTRGLCTRVYPGKPVFIYKSAHYQQLVHQLFTNILSSISSLPSLEPDTEFVTNLTKSLTLLGKGLHIGSFNEIKEWKIPDSFGYDFLNDTHRHLSHLVGWYPGYSISSFLSGYNNSTIQSSVRSSLYSRGNGTGPDADAGWEKVWRSACWALLNDTDMAYGELKYAIQRNFARNGLSMYSAHSPPFQIDANYG
;
A
#
# COMPACT_ATOMS: atom_id res chain seq x y z
N MET A 1 24.28 9.11 33.37
CA MET A 1 24.44 8.87 31.92
C MET A 1 23.25 8.04 31.47
N SER A 2 22.31 8.65 30.76
CA SER A 2 21.06 8.01 30.32
C SER A 2 21.32 7.26 29.02
N PRO A 3 20.96 5.98 28.88
CA PRO A 3 21.15 5.26 27.63
C PRO A 3 20.10 5.72 26.61
N THR A 4 20.57 6.37 25.56
CA THR A 4 19.82 6.74 24.36
C THR A 4 19.14 5.50 23.77
N ARG A 5 17.79 5.45 23.84
CA ARG A 5 16.97 4.54 23.02
C ARG A 5 17.19 4.90 21.55
N HIS A 6 18.02 4.14 20.85
CA HIS A 6 18.09 4.21 19.40
C HIS A 6 16.77 3.68 18.83
N SER A 7 16.15 4.53 18.01
CA SER A 7 14.92 4.26 17.27
C SER A 7 15.05 2.96 16.49
N GLY A 8 14.06 2.08 16.66
CA GLY A 8 13.95 0.85 15.87
C GLY A 8 14.09 1.12 14.38
N THR A 9 14.75 0.18 13.71
CA THR A 9 14.94 0.12 12.27
C THR A 9 13.61 0.29 11.53
N ARG A 10 13.34 1.51 11.04
CA ARG A 10 12.25 1.83 10.10
C ARG A 10 12.70 1.44 8.69
N GLY A 11 12.74 0.15 8.41
CA GLY A 11 13.13 -0.36 7.11
C GLY A 11 12.29 -1.58 6.79
N LEU A 12 11.10 -1.35 6.23
CA LEU A 12 10.28 -2.24 5.41
C LEU A 12 8.95 -1.53 5.14
N CYS A 13 8.42 -1.70 3.92
CA CYS A 13 7.18 -1.07 3.45
C CYS A 13 5.97 -1.37 4.38
N THR A 14 6.00 -2.48 5.10
CA THR A 14 5.03 -2.84 6.14
C THR A 14 5.57 -2.53 7.54
N ARG A 15 4.70 -2.01 8.41
CA ARG A 15 5.10 -1.60 9.77
C ARG A 15 5.54 -2.81 10.59
N VAL A 16 6.77 -2.79 11.09
CA VAL A 16 7.25 -3.80 12.06
C VAL A 16 6.96 -3.31 13.47
N TYR A 17 6.16 -4.06 14.22
CA TYR A 17 5.83 -3.73 15.61
C TYR A 17 6.93 -4.23 16.56
N PRO A 18 7.52 -3.35 17.39
CA PRO A 18 8.48 -3.76 18.40
C PRO A 18 7.91 -4.86 19.30
N GLY A 19 8.67 -5.94 19.48
CA GLY A 19 8.27 -7.07 20.32
C GLY A 19 7.24 -8.02 19.72
N LYS A 20 6.82 -7.82 18.46
CA LYS A 20 5.93 -8.75 17.75
C LYS A 20 6.68 -9.54 16.67
N PRO A 21 6.35 -10.82 16.42
CA PRO A 21 6.95 -11.60 15.34
C PRO A 21 6.70 -10.99 13.96
N VAL A 22 7.70 -11.02 13.07
CA VAL A 22 7.54 -10.55 11.69
C VAL A 22 7.13 -11.71 10.78
N PHE A 23 6.02 -11.56 10.08
CA PHE A 23 5.49 -12.59 9.17
C PHE A 23 5.52 -12.12 7.71
N ILE A 24 6.69 -12.16 7.07
CA ILE A 24 6.89 -11.66 5.70
C ILE A 24 5.87 -12.27 4.72
N TYR A 25 5.68 -13.59 4.76
CA TYR A 25 4.74 -14.32 3.88
C TYR A 25 3.27 -14.06 4.21
N LYS A 26 2.95 -13.46 5.36
CA LYS A 26 1.58 -13.10 5.76
C LYS A 26 1.26 -11.63 5.49
N SER A 27 2.22 -10.83 5.04
CA SER A 27 1.97 -9.43 4.70
C SER A 27 1.23 -9.33 3.37
N ALA A 28 0.14 -8.55 3.35
CA ALA A 28 -0.65 -8.29 2.15
C ALA A 28 0.18 -7.58 1.07
N HIS A 29 1.07 -6.67 1.47
CA HIS A 29 1.98 -5.97 0.57
C HIS A 29 2.83 -6.92 -0.28
N TYR A 30 3.49 -7.90 0.36
CA TYR A 30 4.33 -8.86 -0.37
C TYR A 30 3.51 -9.77 -1.27
N GLN A 31 2.37 -10.25 -0.78
CA GLN A 31 1.45 -11.07 -1.55
C GLN A 31 1.00 -10.33 -2.82
N GLN A 32 0.62 -9.06 -2.70
CA GLN A 32 0.18 -8.24 -3.83
C GLN A 32 1.31 -7.94 -4.83
N LEU A 33 2.53 -7.63 -4.36
CA LEU A 33 3.68 -7.36 -5.21
C LEU A 33 4.13 -8.61 -5.98
N VAL A 34 4.28 -9.74 -5.29
CA VAL A 34 4.72 -11.00 -5.92
C VAL A 34 3.67 -11.49 -6.91
N HIS A 35 2.38 -11.33 -6.58
CA HIS A 35 1.30 -11.62 -7.53
C HIS A 35 1.47 -10.81 -8.81
N GLN A 36 1.59 -9.48 -8.70
CA GLN A 36 1.72 -8.62 -9.87
C GLN A 36 2.98 -8.94 -10.68
N LEU A 37 4.10 -9.20 -10.03
CA LEU A 37 5.35 -9.60 -10.68
C LEU A 37 5.15 -10.88 -11.50
N PHE A 38 4.58 -11.91 -10.90
CA PHE A 38 4.41 -13.21 -11.56
C PHE A 38 3.41 -13.11 -12.71
N THR A 39 2.29 -12.41 -12.51
CA THR A 39 1.31 -12.14 -13.56
C THR A 39 1.91 -11.36 -14.72
N ASN A 40 2.76 -10.35 -14.45
CA ASN A 40 3.46 -9.59 -15.48
C ASN A 40 4.41 -10.45 -16.29
N ILE A 41 5.19 -11.32 -15.64
CA ILE A 41 6.10 -12.24 -16.32
C ILE A 41 5.33 -13.18 -17.25
N LEU A 42 4.28 -13.84 -16.75
CA LEU A 42 3.45 -14.76 -17.54
C LEU A 42 2.75 -14.05 -18.71
N SER A 43 2.26 -12.83 -18.49
CA SER A 43 1.63 -12.01 -19.54
C SER A 43 2.65 -11.59 -20.61
N SER A 44 3.87 -11.25 -20.20
CA SER A 44 4.95 -10.87 -21.11
C SER A 44 5.39 -12.04 -21.98
N ILE A 45 5.57 -13.23 -21.38
CA ILE A 45 5.88 -14.46 -22.12
C ILE A 45 4.78 -14.77 -23.15
N SER A 46 3.52 -14.67 -22.74
CA SER A 46 2.38 -14.93 -23.62
C SER A 46 2.27 -13.93 -24.78
N SER A 47 2.79 -12.72 -24.60
CA SER A 47 2.75 -11.64 -25.60
C SER A 47 3.94 -11.67 -26.58
N LEU A 48 4.95 -12.52 -26.33
CA LEU A 48 6.17 -12.64 -27.13
C LEU A 48 6.26 -14.04 -27.75
N PRO A 49 5.51 -14.33 -28.83
CA PRO A 49 5.41 -15.68 -29.40
C PRO A 49 6.71 -16.20 -30.02
N SER A 50 7.70 -15.34 -30.27
CA SER A 50 9.03 -15.72 -30.74
C SER A 50 10.00 -16.10 -29.62
N LEU A 51 9.62 -15.88 -28.37
CA LEU A 51 10.40 -16.32 -27.22
C LEU A 51 10.10 -17.81 -27.00
N GLU A 52 11.14 -18.63 -26.92
CA GLU A 52 11.04 -20.00 -26.41
C GLU A 52 11.26 -19.94 -24.89
N PRO A 53 10.19 -19.89 -24.07
CA PRO A 53 10.36 -19.76 -22.64
C PRO A 53 10.88 -21.08 -22.04
N ASP A 54 11.67 -20.97 -20.98
CA ASP A 54 11.97 -22.09 -20.11
C ASP A 54 10.64 -22.65 -19.54
N THR A 55 10.26 -23.84 -20.02
CA THR A 55 8.99 -24.49 -19.68
C THR A 55 8.94 -24.88 -18.20
N GLU A 56 10.08 -25.25 -17.61
CA GLU A 56 10.16 -25.56 -16.19
C GLU A 56 9.94 -24.29 -15.36
N PHE A 57 10.57 -23.18 -15.75
CA PHE A 57 10.35 -21.89 -15.12
C PHE A 57 8.88 -21.46 -15.18
N VAL A 58 8.25 -21.51 -16.36
CA VAL A 58 6.83 -21.15 -16.53
C VAL A 58 5.92 -22.04 -15.68
N THR A 59 6.20 -23.34 -15.62
CA THR A 59 5.43 -24.31 -14.82
C THR A 59 5.56 -23.99 -13.32
N ASN A 60 6.79 -23.78 -12.84
CA ASN A 60 7.06 -23.46 -11.44
C ASN A 60 6.48 -22.11 -11.04
N LEU A 61 6.56 -21.10 -11.91
CA LEU A 61 5.98 -19.78 -11.69
C LEU A 61 4.45 -19.85 -11.61
N THR A 62 3.81 -20.55 -12.54
CA THR A 62 2.35 -20.75 -12.57
C THR A 62 1.89 -21.48 -11.30
N LYS A 63 2.58 -22.56 -10.91
CA LYS A 63 2.30 -23.29 -9.67
C LYS A 63 2.49 -22.42 -8.42
N SER A 64 3.52 -21.59 -8.39
CA SER A 64 3.76 -20.68 -7.26
C SER A 64 2.67 -19.62 -7.15
N LEU A 65 2.19 -19.10 -8.29
CA LEU A 65 1.10 -18.12 -8.33
C LEU A 65 -0.22 -18.70 -7.79
N THR A 66 -0.54 -19.97 -8.05
CA THR A 66 -1.76 -20.59 -7.52
C THR A 66 -1.71 -20.82 -6.00
N LEU A 67 -0.51 -20.99 -5.44
CA LEU A 67 -0.29 -21.16 -4.00
C LEU A 67 -0.19 -19.82 -3.25
N LEU A 68 0.16 -18.75 -3.95
CA LEU A 68 0.34 -17.42 -3.37
C LEU A 68 -0.98 -16.89 -2.79
N GLY A 69 -0.92 -16.33 -1.58
CA GLY A 69 -2.05 -15.60 -1.04
C GLY A 69 -2.37 -14.38 -1.89
N LYS A 70 -3.65 -14.06 -2.07
CA LYS A 70 -4.08 -12.89 -2.88
C LYS A 70 -3.71 -11.54 -2.26
N GLY A 71 -3.29 -11.50 -0.99
CA GLY A 71 -3.12 -10.26 -0.24
C GLY A 71 -4.42 -9.48 -0.08
N LEU A 72 -5.57 -10.12 -0.26
CA LEU A 72 -6.90 -9.54 -0.15
C LEU A 72 -7.69 -10.31 0.90
N HIS A 73 -7.67 -9.79 2.13
CA HIS A 73 -8.41 -10.34 3.26
C HIS A 73 -9.13 -9.19 3.95
N ILE A 74 -10.42 -9.36 4.23
CA ILE A 74 -11.24 -8.37 4.92
C ILE A 74 -11.20 -8.67 6.42
N GLY A 75 -10.92 -7.66 7.23
CA GLY A 75 -10.85 -7.79 8.69
C GLY A 75 -12.14 -7.39 9.40
N SER A 76 -12.06 -7.37 10.74
CA SER A 76 -13.23 -7.17 11.61
C SER A 76 -13.87 -5.78 11.51
N PHE A 77 -13.15 -4.76 11.04
CA PHE A 77 -13.69 -3.42 10.84
C PHE A 77 -13.81 -3.04 9.36
N ASN A 78 -13.97 -4.06 8.51
CA ASN A 78 -14.11 -3.98 7.06
C ASN A 78 -12.86 -3.46 6.34
N GLU A 79 -11.69 -3.43 6.96
CA GLU A 79 -10.45 -3.05 6.30
C GLU A 79 -9.89 -4.16 5.39
N ILE A 80 -9.11 -3.76 4.39
CA ILE A 80 -8.12 -4.66 3.81
C ILE A 80 -7.01 -4.85 4.84
N LYS A 81 -6.84 -6.08 5.33
CA LYS A 81 -5.86 -6.41 6.36
C LYS A 81 -4.44 -6.20 5.87
N GLU A 82 -3.57 -5.60 6.70
CA GLU A 82 -2.14 -5.55 6.41
C GLU A 82 -1.49 -6.92 6.66
N TRP A 83 -2.00 -7.68 7.63
CA TRP A 83 -1.45 -8.97 8.03
C TRP A 83 -2.48 -10.09 7.97
N LYS A 84 -2.17 -11.16 7.22
CA LYS A 84 -2.93 -12.42 7.16
C LYS A 84 -2.70 -13.28 8.41
N ILE A 85 -3.05 -12.74 9.57
CA ILE A 85 -3.06 -13.38 10.89
C ILE A 85 -4.38 -13.11 11.59
N PRO A 86 -4.78 -13.87 12.61
CA PRO A 86 -6.01 -13.59 13.35
C PRO A 86 -6.00 -12.20 13.99
N ASP A 87 -7.16 -11.53 14.00
CA ASP A 87 -7.32 -10.17 14.54
C ASP A 87 -6.96 -10.08 16.02
N SER A 88 -7.07 -11.20 16.76
CA SER A 88 -6.66 -11.32 18.16
C SER A 88 -5.19 -10.99 18.43
N PHE A 89 -4.33 -11.01 17.40
CA PHE A 89 -2.93 -10.59 17.52
C PHE A 89 -2.74 -9.06 17.49
N GLY A 90 -3.78 -8.31 17.11
CA GLY A 90 -3.85 -6.85 17.17
C GLY A 90 -2.80 -6.13 16.31
N TYR A 91 -2.55 -6.60 15.08
CA TYR A 91 -1.64 -5.92 14.14
C TYR A 91 -2.35 -4.87 13.29
N ASP A 92 -3.64 -5.08 13.02
CA ASP A 92 -4.54 -4.13 12.39
C ASP A 92 -5.46 -3.58 13.50
N PHE A 93 -5.62 -2.25 13.56
CA PHE A 93 -6.53 -1.60 14.50
C PHE A 93 -7.07 -0.30 13.90
N LEU A 94 -8.25 0.11 14.35
CA LEU A 94 -8.90 1.33 13.90
C LEU A 94 -8.07 2.57 14.23
N ASN A 95 -8.08 3.54 13.32
CA ASN A 95 -7.38 4.82 13.43
C ASN A 95 -5.85 4.68 13.50
N ASP A 96 -5.27 3.63 12.91
CA ASP A 96 -3.82 3.57 12.67
C ASP A 96 -3.44 4.57 11.57
N THR A 97 -3.05 5.77 11.97
CA THR A 97 -2.63 6.87 11.08
C THR A 97 -1.21 6.72 10.52
N HIS A 98 -0.66 5.50 10.50
CA HIS A 98 0.66 5.25 9.95
C HIS A 98 0.72 5.60 8.45
N ARG A 99 1.82 6.22 8.05
CA ARG A 99 1.96 6.87 6.74
C ARG A 99 1.86 5.98 5.50
N HIS A 100 2.22 4.72 5.62
CA HIS A 100 2.21 3.80 4.48
C HIS A 100 0.83 3.17 4.26
N LEU A 101 0.46 2.97 2.98
CA LEU A 101 -0.72 2.22 2.54
C LEU A 101 -0.33 0.89 1.88
N SER A 102 0.71 0.22 2.37
CA SER A 102 1.34 -0.90 1.67
C SER A 102 0.44 -2.12 1.46
N HIS A 103 -0.58 -2.29 2.29
CA HIS A 103 -1.63 -3.30 2.12
C HIS A 103 -2.63 -2.94 1.00
N LEU A 104 -2.52 -1.75 0.42
CA LEU A 104 -3.27 -1.26 -0.74
C LEU A 104 -2.36 -1.09 -1.97
N VAL A 105 -1.13 -1.62 -1.98
CA VAL A 105 -0.23 -1.49 -3.14
C VAL A 105 -0.84 -2.11 -4.40
N GLY A 106 -1.64 -3.16 -4.26
CA GLY A 106 -2.40 -3.78 -5.35
C GLY A 106 -3.65 -3.01 -5.77
N TRP A 107 -4.03 -1.96 -5.05
CA TRP A 107 -5.06 -1.00 -5.45
C TRP A 107 -4.42 0.17 -6.21
N TYR A 108 -3.33 0.73 -5.68
CA TYR A 108 -2.47 1.69 -6.37
C TYR A 108 -1.05 1.66 -5.76
N PRO A 109 0.02 1.76 -6.57
CA PRO A 109 0.04 1.89 -8.03
C PRO A 109 -0.10 0.56 -8.78
N GLY A 110 -0.12 -0.56 -8.06
CA GLY A 110 -0.38 -1.86 -8.63
C GLY A 110 -1.85 -2.08 -8.98
N TYR A 111 -2.13 -3.28 -9.49
CA TYR A 111 -3.48 -3.68 -9.91
C TYR A 111 -3.87 -5.07 -9.42
N SER A 112 -3.08 -5.70 -8.53
CA SER A 112 -3.39 -7.02 -7.98
C SER A 112 -4.78 -7.07 -7.33
N ILE A 113 -5.13 -6.12 -6.46
CA ILE A 113 -6.44 -6.08 -5.80
C ILE A 113 -7.55 -5.84 -6.84
N SER A 114 -7.35 -4.91 -7.76
CA SER A 114 -8.35 -4.58 -8.78
C SER A 114 -8.54 -5.70 -9.81
N SER A 115 -7.53 -6.52 -10.06
CA SER A 115 -7.60 -7.69 -10.95
C SER A 115 -8.42 -8.84 -10.36
N PHE A 116 -8.53 -8.93 -9.04
CA PHE A 116 -9.36 -9.96 -8.40
C PHE A 116 -10.83 -9.56 -8.42
N LEU A 117 -11.70 -10.49 -8.86
CA LEU A 117 -13.16 -10.37 -8.74
C LEU A 117 -13.72 -9.05 -9.30
N SER A 118 -13.07 -8.50 -10.33
CA SER A 118 -13.37 -7.18 -10.90
C SER A 118 -13.37 -6.08 -9.83
N GLY A 119 -12.28 -5.95 -9.07
CA GLY A 119 -12.19 -5.14 -7.85
C GLY A 119 -12.63 -3.68 -8.01
N TYR A 120 -12.37 -3.05 -9.17
CA TYR A 120 -12.87 -1.69 -9.46
C TYR A 120 -14.39 -1.59 -9.61
N ASN A 121 -15.12 -2.70 -9.72
CA ASN A 121 -16.58 -2.76 -9.78
C ASN A 121 -17.19 -3.59 -8.64
N ASN A 122 -16.35 -4.12 -7.75
CA ASN A 122 -16.77 -4.97 -6.65
C ASN A 122 -17.05 -4.12 -5.41
N SER A 123 -18.31 -3.96 -5.05
CA SER A 123 -18.74 -3.12 -3.93
C SER A 123 -18.13 -3.54 -2.60
N THR A 124 -17.93 -4.84 -2.37
CA THR A 124 -17.26 -5.34 -1.17
C THR A 124 -15.81 -4.87 -1.12
N ILE A 125 -15.04 -5.07 -2.20
CA ILE A 125 -13.64 -4.63 -2.26
C ILE A 125 -13.53 -3.11 -2.14
N GLN A 126 -14.33 -2.35 -2.88
CA GLN A 126 -14.32 -0.89 -2.80
C GLN A 126 -14.67 -0.39 -1.39
N SER A 127 -15.69 -0.97 -0.76
CA SER A 127 -16.07 -0.59 0.61
C SER A 127 -14.94 -0.87 1.59
N SER A 128 -14.21 -1.98 1.41
CA SER A 128 -13.10 -2.30 2.30
C SER A 128 -11.86 -1.43 2.08
N VAL A 129 -11.55 -1.06 0.83
CA VAL A 129 -10.50 -0.07 0.53
C VAL A 129 -10.88 1.29 1.14
N ARG A 130 -12.14 1.71 1.01
CA ARG A 130 -12.66 2.94 1.65
C ARG A 130 -12.51 2.90 3.18
N SER A 131 -12.88 1.79 3.82
CA SER A 131 -12.68 1.58 5.26
C SER A 131 -11.20 1.68 5.66
N SER A 132 -10.30 1.06 4.89
CA SER A 132 -8.85 1.18 5.11
C SER A 132 -8.36 2.63 5.02
N LEU A 133 -8.80 3.39 4.00
CA LEU A 133 -8.40 4.79 3.82
C LEU A 133 -8.93 5.68 4.96
N TYR A 134 -10.19 5.50 5.37
CA TYR A 134 -10.75 6.24 6.51
C TYR A 134 -9.97 5.96 7.80
N SER A 135 -9.65 4.69 8.08
CA SER A 135 -8.87 4.31 9.26
C SER A 135 -7.45 4.91 9.24
N ARG A 136 -6.83 5.03 8.06
CA ARG A 136 -5.50 5.63 7.87
C ARG A 136 -5.49 7.16 7.97
N GLY A 137 -6.65 7.80 7.92
CA GLY A 137 -6.81 9.25 7.94
C GLY A 137 -6.18 9.96 6.75
N ASN A 138 -6.10 11.30 6.85
CA ASN A 138 -5.62 12.23 5.80
C ASN A 138 -4.08 12.38 5.73
N GLY A 139 -3.34 11.38 6.23
CA GLY A 139 -1.87 11.44 6.27
C GLY A 139 -1.29 12.45 7.25
N THR A 140 -2.00 12.78 8.33
CA THR A 140 -1.45 13.51 9.48
C THR A 140 -1.46 12.62 10.73
N GLY A 141 -0.31 12.49 11.38
CA GLY A 141 -0.15 11.66 12.58
C GLY A 141 1.28 11.64 13.10
N PRO A 142 1.54 10.99 14.26
CA PRO A 142 2.86 10.99 14.90
C PRO A 142 3.99 10.34 14.08
N ASP A 143 3.62 9.38 13.21
CA ASP A 143 4.54 8.66 12.31
C ASP A 143 4.11 8.87 10.85
N ALA A 144 3.60 10.07 10.57
CA ALA A 144 3.12 10.54 9.28
C ALA A 144 3.44 12.03 9.11
N ASP A 145 2.78 12.65 8.16
CA ASP A 145 2.86 14.05 7.75
C ASP A 145 3.72 14.41 6.54
N ALA A 146 4.08 13.40 5.73
CA ALA A 146 4.78 13.61 4.47
C ALA A 146 3.83 13.93 3.30
N GLY A 147 4.38 14.49 2.22
CA GLY A 147 3.62 14.81 1.01
C GLY A 147 3.24 13.56 0.22
N TRP A 148 4.19 12.65 -0.05
CA TRP A 148 3.98 11.47 -0.89
C TRP A 148 2.84 10.58 -0.42
N GLU A 149 2.67 10.48 0.89
CA GLU A 149 1.66 9.60 1.48
C GLU A 149 0.25 10.15 1.28
N LYS A 150 0.08 11.48 1.22
CA LYS A 150 -1.20 12.15 0.97
C LYS A 150 -1.54 12.07 -0.52
N VAL A 151 -0.54 12.26 -1.37
CA VAL A 151 -0.70 12.08 -2.82
C VAL A 151 -1.04 10.62 -3.16
N TRP A 152 -0.44 9.64 -2.48
CA TRP A 152 -0.84 8.23 -2.61
C TRP A 152 -2.29 8.00 -2.16
N ARG A 153 -2.72 8.55 -1.02
CA ARG A 153 -4.13 8.50 -0.58
C ARG A 153 -5.08 9.09 -1.61
N SER A 154 -4.73 10.25 -2.18
CA SER A 154 -5.50 10.91 -3.24
C SER A 154 -5.71 9.98 -4.44
N ALA A 155 -4.65 9.33 -4.93
CA ALA A 155 -4.75 8.37 -6.03
C ALA A 155 -5.65 7.17 -5.68
N CYS A 156 -5.55 6.64 -4.47
CA CYS A 156 -6.43 5.56 -4.00
C CYS A 156 -7.91 5.99 -3.97
N TRP A 157 -8.22 7.21 -3.51
CA TRP A 157 -9.57 7.77 -3.54
C TRP A 157 -10.07 8.01 -4.97
N ALA A 158 -9.21 8.46 -5.88
CA ALA A 158 -9.56 8.65 -7.27
C ALA A 158 -9.98 7.32 -7.94
N LEU A 159 -9.28 6.22 -7.63
CA LEU A 159 -9.65 4.87 -8.10
C LEU A 159 -10.94 4.32 -7.47
N LEU A 160 -11.37 4.86 -6.33
CA LEU A 160 -12.71 4.59 -5.77
C LEU A 160 -13.81 5.42 -6.45
N ASN A 161 -13.46 6.24 -7.44
CA ASN A 161 -14.33 7.23 -8.05
C ASN A 161 -14.94 8.21 -7.02
N ASP A 162 -14.19 8.49 -5.95
CA ASP A 162 -14.59 9.38 -4.86
C ASP A 162 -13.88 10.74 -5.04
N THR A 163 -14.42 11.55 -5.94
CA THR A 163 -13.76 12.78 -6.41
C THR A 163 -13.57 13.81 -5.31
N ASP A 164 -14.51 13.88 -4.35
CA ASP A 164 -14.46 14.84 -3.25
C ASP A 164 -13.30 14.49 -2.30
N MET A 165 -13.17 13.21 -1.93
CA MET A 165 -12.07 12.74 -1.10
C MET A 165 -10.72 12.87 -1.81
N ALA A 166 -10.66 12.50 -3.10
CA ALA A 166 -9.43 12.62 -3.90
C ALA A 166 -8.96 14.07 -4.00
N TYR A 167 -9.85 14.98 -4.40
CA TYR A 167 -9.54 16.41 -4.50
C TYR A 167 -9.17 17.01 -3.14
N GLY A 168 -9.91 16.67 -2.09
CA GLY A 168 -9.65 17.14 -0.74
C GLY A 168 -8.26 16.74 -0.24
N GLU A 169 -7.89 15.48 -0.44
CA GLU A 169 -6.58 14.94 -0.04
C GLU A 169 -5.43 15.58 -0.84
N LEU A 170 -5.57 15.72 -2.16
CA LEU A 170 -4.56 16.37 -3.01
C LEU A 170 -4.38 17.85 -2.63
N LYS A 171 -5.49 18.57 -2.45
CA LYS A 171 -5.47 19.96 -2.01
C LYS A 171 -4.78 20.10 -0.65
N TYR A 172 -5.07 19.19 0.28
CA TYR A 172 -4.44 19.17 1.59
C TYR A 172 -2.93 18.90 1.50
N ALA A 173 -2.50 17.97 0.64
CA ALA A 173 -1.09 17.71 0.38
C ALA A 173 -0.36 18.97 -0.11
N ILE A 174 -0.93 19.69 -1.09
CA ILE A 174 -0.36 20.93 -1.61
C ILE A 174 -0.28 22.00 -0.52
N GLN A 175 -1.38 22.23 0.21
CA GLN A 175 -1.43 23.26 1.25
C GLN A 175 -0.48 23.01 2.42
N ARG A 176 -0.19 21.74 2.71
CA ARG A 176 0.57 21.36 3.90
C ARG A 176 2.03 21.07 3.60
N ASN A 177 2.32 20.44 2.46
CA ASN A 177 3.62 19.86 2.17
C ASN A 177 4.37 20.58 1.06
N PHE A 178 3.78 21.54 0.33
CA PHE A 178 4.48 22.23 -0.77
C PHE A 178 4.90 23.64 -0.32
N ALA A 179 6.19 23.92 -0.41
CA ALA A 179 6.71 25.26 -0.14
C ALA A 179 6.33 26.25 -1.25
N ARG A 180 6.61 27.55 -1.03
CA ARG A 180 6.27 28.63 -2.00
C ARG A 180 6.89 28.45 -3.38
N ASN A 181 7.97 27.68 -3.49
CA ASN A 181 8.62 27.34 -4.76
C ASN A 181 7.96 26.13 -5.47
N GLY A 182 6.87 25.60 -4.94
CA GLY A 182 6.17 24.44 -5.48
C GLY A 182 6.84 23.10 -5.19
N LEU A 183 7.91 23.06 -4.38
CA LEU A 183 8.60 21.81 -4.05
C LEU A 183 8.09 21.21 -2.74
N SER A 184 7.95 19.89 -2.71
CA SER A 184 7.48 19.13 -1.55
C SER A 184 8.53 19.02 -0.45
N MET A 185 8.06 19.14 0.78
CA MET A 185 8.82 19.09 2.04
C MET A 185 8.31 17.93 2.91
N TYR A 186 9.23 17.32 3.65
CA TYR A 186 8.96 16.04 4.34
C TYR A 186 7.99 16.15 5.51
N SER A 187 8.04 17.22 6.32
CA SER A 187 7.18 17.36 7.50
C SER A 187 6.44 18.68 7.44
N ALA A 188 5.24 18.63 6.88
CA ALA A 188 4.53 19.81 6.39
C ALA A 188 5.46 20.70 5.54
N HIS A 189 5.68 21.96 5.91
CA HIS A 189 6.58 22.88 5.19
C HIS A 189 8.06 22.76 5.61
N SER A 190 8.40 21.79 6.46
CA SER A 190 9.74 21.66 7.02
C SER A 190 10.62 20.70 6.20
N PRO A 191 11.91 21.03 6.01
CA PRO A 191 12.88 20.15 5.35
C PRO A 191 12.96 18.74 5.98
N PRO A 192 13.58 17.77 5.27
CA PRO A 192 14.18 17.90 3.95
C PRO A 192 13.16 18.01 2.81
N PHE A 193 13.62 18.52 1.69
CA PHE A 193 12.92 18.38 0.40
C PHE A 193 12.76 16.89 0.04
N GLN A 194 11.59 16.53 -0.49
CA GLN A 194 11.32 15.22 -1.07
C GLN A 194 10.49 15.37 -2.35
N ILE A 195 11.04 14.87 -3.47
CA ILE A 195 10.45 15.05 -4.82
C ILE A 195 9.29 14.08 -5.10
N ASP A 196 9.16 13.00 -4.35
CA ASP A 196 8.13 11.97 -4.53
C ASP A 196 6.71 12.54 -4.63
N ALA A 197 6.32 13.44 -3.73
CA ALA A 197 5.00 14.06 -3.77
C ALA A 197 4.79 15.00 -4.97
N ASN A 198 5.86 15.54 -5.56
CA ASN A 198 5.76 16.34 -6.77
C ASN A 198 5.48 15.49 -8.02
N TYR A 199 5.95 14.24 -8.04
CA TYR A 199 5.74 13.32 -9.17
C TYR A 199 4.46 12.51 -9.07
N GLY A 200 3.99 12.22 -7.86
CA GLY A 200 2.72 11.54 -7.63
C GLY A 200 1.53 12.39 -8.06
#